data_AF-A0A813EN76-F1
#
_entry.id   AF-A0A813EN76-F1
#
_cell.length_a   1.000
_cell.length_b   1.000
_cell.length_c   1.000
_cell.angle_alpha   90.00
_cell.angle_beta   90.00
_cell.angle_gamma   90.00
#
_symmetry.space_group_name_H-M   'P 1'
#
loop_
_entity.id
_entity.type
_entity.pdbx_description
1 polymer ?
#
loop_
_entity_poly.entity_id
_entity_poly.type
_entity_poly.pdbx_seq_one_letter_code
_entity_poly.pdbx_strand_id
1 'polypeptide(L)'
;HALSPLMPAESILRNALAGSADKPTAVVLTMLAEQTLSATALGSAAAWVVRSGTLLASTAGAKDKFRSLAVALRPEDLVALAPDAHDWTEAELIAAASLEEVSSESNVRRASLLRCAPMEAKETWAPIQVDAQQASWAKTIFNEYGTHEEKL
;
A
#
# COMPACT_ATOMS: atom_id res chain seq x y z
N HIS A 1 13.17 -10.10 12.26
CA HIS A 1 13.46 -9.68 10.88
C HIS A 1 12.47 -8.60 10.49
N ALA A 2 12.84 -7.33 10.64
CA ALA A 2 12.05 -6.23 10.10
C ALA A 2 12.18 -6.29 8.57
N LEU A 3 11.05 -6.44 7.86
CA LEU A 3 11.04 -6.41 6.40
C LEU A 3 11.49 -5.02 5.97
N SER A 4 12.53 -4.94 5.14
CA SER A 4 13.02 -3.68 4.58
C SER A 4 11.85 -2.96 3.88
N PRO A 5 11.67 -1.64 4.08
CA PRO A 5 10.60 -0.85 3.48
C PRO A 5 10.66 -0.79 1.93
N LEU A 6 11.69 -1.40 1.33
CA LEU A 6 11.91 -1.46 -0.12
C LEU A 6 11.58 -2.83 -0.75
N MET A 7 11.12 -3.82 0.02
CA MET A 7 10.76 -5.10 -0.59
C MET A 7 9.50 -4.97 -1.45
N PRO A 8 9.57 -5.26 -2.77
CA PRO A 8 8.40 -5.21 -3.64
C PRO A 8 7.32 -6.18 -3.16
N ALA A 9 6.05 -5.80 -3.31
CA ALA A 9 4.92 -6.67 -2.99
C ALA A 9 5.06 -8.06 -3.64
N GLU A 10 5.62 -8.12 -4.85
CA GLU A 10 5.85 -9.39 -5.55
C GLU A 10 6.74 -10.36 -4.79
N SER A 11 7.86 -9.88 -4.27
CA SER A 11 8.82 -10.71 -3.54
C SER A 11 8.17 -11.28 -2.27
N ILE A 12 7.41 -10.45 -1.56
CA ILE A 12 6.68 -10.86 -0.36
C ILE A 12 5.62 -11.93 -0.71
N LEU A 13 4.84 -11.68 -1.76
CA LEU A 13 3.79 -12.60 -2.19
C LEU A 13 4.38 -13.93 -2.67
N ARG A 14 5.47 -13.92 -3.45
CA ARG A 14 6.17 -15.13 -3.89
C ARG A 14 6.66 -15.97 -2.70
N ASN A 15 7.25 -15.31 -1.70
CA ASN A 15 7.72 -15.99 -0.49
C ASN A 15 6.55 -16.60 0.30
N ALA A 16 5.44 -15.88 0.43
CA ALA A 16 4.24 -16.40 1.10
C ALA A 16 3.66 -17.63 0.38
N LEU A 17 3.66 -17.62 -0.96
CA LEU A 17 3.15 -18.72 -1.78
C LEU A 17 4.08 -19.93 -1.81
N ALA A 18 5.39 -19.74 -1.71
CA ALA A 18 6.37 -20.82 -1.66
C ALA A 18 6.21 -21.70 -0.40
N GLY A 19 5.69 -21.15 0.69
CA GLY A 19 5.38 -21.88 1.93
C GLY A 19 3.97 -22.49 1.99
N SER A 20 3.13 -22.28 0.97
CA SER A 20 1.73 -22.74 0.97
C SER A 20 1.58 -24.05 0.19
N ALA A 21 0.92 -25.04 0.81
CA ALA A 21 0.58 -26.30 0.14
C ALA A 21 -0.54 -26.12 -0.91
N ASP A 22 -1.49 -25.23 -0.63
CA ASP A 22 -2.56 -24.85 -1.56
C ASP A 22 -2.20 -23.57 -2.31
N LYS A 23 -2.33 -23.61 -3.64
CA LYS A 23 -2.11 -22.43 -4.48
C LYS A 23 -3.42 -21.64 -4.59
N PRO A 24 -3.48 -20.41 -4.07
CA PRO A 24 -4.67 -19.58 -4.21
C PRO A 24 -4.91 -19.23 -5.68
N THR A 25 -6.17 -19.16 -6.07
CA THR A 25 -6.61 -18.87 -7.44
C THR A 25 -6.53 -17.38 -7.79
N ALA A 26 -6.67 -16.50 -6.80
CA ALA A 26 -6.63 -15.05 -6.97
C ALA A 26 -6.13 -14.37 -5.69
N VAL A 27 -5.11 -13.53 -5.79
CA VAL A 27 -4.54 -12.77 -4.66
C VAL A 27 -4.06 -11.42 -5.13
N VAL A 28 -4.33 -10.38 -4.35
CA VAL A 28 -3.68 -9.08 -4.48
C VAL A 28 -2.99 -8.74 -3.16
N LEU A 29 -1.72 -8.39 -3.22
CA LEU A 29 -0.95 -7.87 -2.10
C LEU A 29 -0.60 -6.41 -2.38
N THR A 30 -0.90 -5.54 -1.43
CA THR A 30 -0.51 -4.14 -1.45
C THR A 30 0.39 -3.81 -0.28
N MET A 31 1.40 -3.01 -0.54
CA MET A 31 2.35 -2.49 0.43
C MET A 31 2.37 -0.98 0.29
N LEU A 32 2.15 -0.28 1.39
CA LEU A 32 2.25 1.18 1.46
C LEU A 32 3.45 1.53 2.31
N ALA A 33 4.39 2.29 1.73
CA ALA A 33 5.52 2.87 2.45
C ALA A 33 5.63 4.33 2.07
N GLU A 34 5.64 5.21 3.08
CA GLU A 34 5.60 6.66 2.91
C GLU A 34 4.39 7.09 2.07
N GLN A 35 4.60 7.39 0.78
CA GLN A 35 3.57 7.77 -0.18
C GLN A 35 3.57 6.84 -1.42
N THR A 36 4.31 5.74 -1.39
CA THR A 36 4.42 4.83 -2.54
C THR A 36 3.62 3.56 -2.27
N LEU A 37 2.68 3.27 -3.16
CA LEU A 37 1.99 2.00 -3.25
C LEU A 37 2.81 1.04 -4.11
N SER A 38 3.21 -0.09 -3.57
CA SER A 38 3.59 -1.28 -4.34
C SER A 38 2.45 -2.28 -4.30
N ALA A 39 1.99 -2.75 -5.45
CA ALA A 39 0.94 -3.75 -5.51
C ALA A 39 1.35 -4.88 -6.45
N THR A 40 1.02 -6.12 -6.07
CA THR A 40 1.16 -7.29 -6.93
C THR A 40 -0.11 -8.11 -6.90
N ALA A 41 -0.55 -8.54 -8.08
CA ALA A 41 -1.68 -9.44 -8.23
C ALA A 41 -1.28 -10.76 -8.90
N LEU A 42 -2.03 -11.82 -8.55
CA LEU A 42 -1.96 -13.16 -9.10
C LEU A 42 -3.37 -13.61 -9.50
N GLY A 43 -3.47 -14.35 -10.61
CA GLY A 43 -4.73 -14.97 -11.04
C GLY A 43 -5.68 -13.96 -11.66
N SER A 44 -6.95 -13.99 -11.25
CA SER A 44 -7.96 -13.00 -11.67
C SER A 44 -7.91 -11.70 -10.86
N ALA A 45 -7.12 -11.62 -9.79
CA ALA A 45 -7.08 -10.42 -8.96
C ALA A 45 -6.41 -9.23 -9.67
N ALA A 46 -6.76 -8.02 -9.24
CA ALA A 46 -6.07 -6.82 -9.67
C ALA A 46 -6.14 -5.68 -8.64
N ALA A 47 -5.18 -4.76 -8.78
CA ALA A 47 -5.16 -3.45 -8.17
C ALA A 47 -5.22 -2.38 -9.28
N TRP A 48 -5.92 -1.29 -9.01
CA TRP A 48 -5.97 -0.10 -9.86
C TRP A 48 -5.72 1.15 -9.02
N VAL A 49 -5.09 2.14 -9.65
CA VAL A 49 -4.95 3.49 -9.10
C VAL A 49 -5.63 4.45 -10.06
N VAL A 50 -6.62 5.19 -9.58
CA VAL A 50 -7.35 6.22 -10.33
C VAL A 50 -7.03 7.57 -9.74
N ARG A 51 -6.69 8.53 -10.60
CA ARG A 51 -6.38 9.92 -10.23
C ARG A 51 -7.21 10.86 -11.09
N SER A 52 -7.98 11.74 -10.45
CA SER A 52 -8.77 12.78 -11.13
C SER A 52 -9.61 12.23 -12.29
N GLY A 53 -10.27 11.09 -12.08
CA GLY A 53 -11.11 10.44 -13.08
C GLY A 53 -10.36 9.73 -14.22
N THR A 54 -9.06 9.51 -14.09
CA THR A 54 -8.25 8.78 -15.08
C THR A 54 -7.59 7.56 -14.43
N LEU A 55 -7.62 6.41 -15.11
CA LEU A 55 -6.87 5.24 -14.67
C LEU A 55 -5.36 5.50 -14.86
N LEU A 56 -4.62 5.59 -13.75
CA LEU A 56 -3.19 5.88 -13.75
C LEU A 56 -2.35 4.62 -13.91
N ALA A 57 -2.71 3.55 -13.20
CA ALA A 57 -1.98 2.29 -13.20
C ALA A 57 -2.91 1.12 -12.88
N SER A 58 -2.57 -0.06 -13.38
CA SER A 58 -3.32 -1.29 -13.13
C SER A 58 -2.41 -2.52 -13.15
N THR A 59 -2.72 -3.51 -12.31
CA THR A 59 -2.20 -4.86 -12.42
C THR A 59 -3.14 -5.79 -13.19
N ALA A 60 -4.22 -5.29 -13.79
CA ALA A 60 -5.15 -6.12 -14.57
C ALA A 60 -4.52 -6.62 -15.87
N GLY A 61 -4.92 -7.81 -16.33
CA GLY A 61 -4.48 -8.41 -17.59
C GLY A 61 -4.63 -9.94 -17.61
N ALA A 62 -4.12 -10.59 -18.67
CA ALA A 62 -4.19 -12.04 -18.87
C ALA A 62 -3.90 -12.89 -17.61
N LYS A 63 -4.69 -13.96 -17.45
CA LYS A 63 -4.65 -14.89 -16.32
C LYS A 63 -3.27 -15.59 -16.24
N ASP A 64 -2.86 -15.96 -15.03
CA ASP A 64 -1.72 -16.87 -14.73
C ASP A 64 -0.31 -16.29 -14.57
N LYS A 65 -0.13 -14.95 -14.51
CA LYS A 65 1.17 -14.35 -14.16
C LYS A 65 1.05 -13.33 -13.05
N PHE A 66 2.10 -13.23 -12.23
CA PHE A 66 2.27 -12.09 -11.33
C PHE A 66 2.34 -10.81 -12.13
N ARG A 67 1.63 -9.78 -11.68
CA ARG A 67 1.68 -8.43 -12.23
C ARG A 67 1.87 -7.46 -11.11
N SER A 68 2.81 -6.55 -11.28
CA SER A 68 3.25 -5.66 -10.22
C SER A 68 3.23 -4.21 -10.70
N LEU A 69 2.86 -3.29 -9.83
CA LEU A 69 2.97 -1.85 -10.04
C LEU A 69 3.62 -1.19 -8.82
N ALA A 70 4.19 -0.01 -9.06
CA ALA A 70 4.67 0.89 -8.04
C ALA A 70 4.26 2.31 -8.43
N VAL A 71 3.51 2.98 -7.55
CA VAL A 71 2.91 4.30 -7.84
C VAL A 71 3.04 5.19 -6.62
N ALA A 72 3.56 6.41 -6.83
CA ALA A 72 3.47 7.47 -5.83
C ALA A 72 2.04 8.00 -5.77
N LEU A 73 1.41 7.82 -4.61
CA LEU A 73 0.05 8.25 -4.30
C LEU A 73 0.02 9.75 -4.01
N ARG A 74 -1.12 10.37 -4.34
CA ARG A 74 -1.48 11.75 -4.03
C ARG A 74 -2.80 11.77 -3.27
N PRO A 75 -3.08 12.85 -2.51
CA PRO A 75 -4.42 13.07 -1.98
C PRO A 75 -5.48 12.91 -3.08
N GLU A 76 -6.61 12.31 -2.72
CA GLU A 76 -7.74 11.95 -3.58
C GLU A 76 -7.51 10.82 -4.58
N ASP A 77 -6.33 10.20 -4.60
CA ASP A 77 -6.16 8.96 -5.37
C ASP A 77 -7.07 7.86 -4.82
N LEU A 78 -7.78 7.19 -5.73
CA LEU A 78 -8.53 5.98 -5.41
C LEU A 78 -7.66 4.76 -5.73
N VAL A 79 -7.51 3.88 -4.75
CA VAL A 79 -6.96 2.54 -4.91
C VAL A 79 -8.10 1.54 -4.83
N ALA A 80 -8.30 0.77 -5.90
CA ALA A 80 -9.28 -0.30 -5.95
C ALA A 80 -8.56 -1.66 -5.97
N LEU A 81 -9.06 -2.61 -5.18
CA LEU A 81 -8.52 -3.96 -5.07
C LEU A 81 -9.66 -4.95 -5.25
N ALA A 82 -9.57 -5.84 -6.25
CA ALA A 82 -10.59 -6.86 -6.50
C ALA A 82 -9.96 -8.23 -6.72
N PRO A 83 -10.62 -9.32 -6.28
CA PRO A 83 -10.21 -10.68 -6.57
C PRO A 83 -10.53 -11.09 -8.01
N ASP A 84 -11.48 -10.42 -8.69
CA ASP A 84 -11.92 -10.75 -10.05
C ASP A 84 -11.96 -9.50 -10.94
N ALA A 85 -10.86 -9.27 -11.65
CA ALA A 85 -10.62 -8.08 -12.45
C ALA A 85 -11.50 -7.97 -13.70
N HIS A 86 -11.98 -9.10 -14.22
CA HIS A 86 -12.86 -9.09 -15.41
C HIS A 86 -14.25 -8.52 -15.12
N ASP A 87 -14.65 -8.42 -13.84
CA ASP A 87 -15.93 -7.87 -13.43
C ASP A 87 -15.89 -6.34 -13.25
N TRP A 88 -14.73 -5.71 -13.50
CA TRP A 88 -14.51 -4.28 -13.33
C TRP A 88 -14.15 -3.62 -14.65
N THR A 89 -14.93 -2.62 -15.04
CA THR A 89 -14.62 -1.73 -16.15
C THR A 89 -13.92 -0.46 -15.65
N GLU A 90 -13.17 0.20 -16.53
CA GLU A 90 -12.55 1.50 -16.22
C GLU A 90 -13.59 2.55 -15.83
N ALA A 91 -14.74 2.58 -16.52
CA ALA A 91 -15.83 3.51 -16.22
C ALA A 91 -16.38 3.33 -14.81
N GLU A 92 -16.51 2.09 -14.33
CA GLU A 92 -16.98 1.81 -12.96
C GLU A 92 -15.95 2.22 -11.91
N LEU A 93 -14.66 2.03 -12.18
CA LEU A 93 -13.58 2.51 -11.30
C LEU A 93 -13.56 4.04 -11.21
N ILE A 94 -13.76 4.73 -12.34
CA ILE A 94 -13.84 6.19 -12.41
C ILE A 94 -15.10 6.69 -11.69
N ALA A 95 -16.24 6.01 -11.87
CA ALA A 95 -17.47 6.35 -11.16
C ALA A 95 -17.29 6.20 -9.65
N ALA A 96 -16.65 5.11 -9.19
CA ALA A 96 -16.33 4.90 -7.78
C ALA A 96 -15.39 5.99 -7.22
N ALA A 97 -14.46 6.51 -8.03
CA ALA A 97 -13.58 7.61 -7.63
C ALA A 97 -14.33 8.94 -7.43
N SER A 98 -15.54 9.05 -7.99
CA SER A 98 -16.41 10.24 -7.84
C SER A 98 -17.40 10.12 -6.68
N LEU A 99 -17.54 8.93 -6.07
CA LEU A 99 -18.43 8.75 -4.92
C LEU A 99 -17.74 9.24 -3.63
N GLU A 100 -18.42 10.10 -2.88
CA GLU A 100 -17.99 10.55 -1.54
C GLU A 100 -18.26 9.47 -0.47
N GLU A 101 -19.32 8.68 -0.64
CA GLU A 101 -19.64 7.51 0.18
C GLU A 101 -20.07 6.36 -0.73
N VAL A 102 -19.39 5.21 -0.61
CA VAL A 102 -19.80 3.98 -1.29
C VAL A 102 -20.93 3.39 -0.45
N SER A 103 -22.19 3.63 -0.83
CA SER A 103 -23.33 3.02 -0.17
C SER A 103 -23.23 1.49 -0.27
N SER A 104 -23.47 0.80 0.84
CA SER A 104 -23.20 -0.63 1.01
C SER A 104 -24.16 -1.57 0.24
N GLU A 105 -24.95 -1.05 -0.68
CA GLU A 105 -26.07 -1.77 -1.29
C GLU A 105 -26.05 -1.65 -2.82
N SER A 106 -25.30 -2.51 -3.49
CA SER A 106 -25.85 -3.33 -4.59
C SER A 106 -24.88 -4.45 -5.01
N ASN A 107 -25.43 -5.66 -5.12
CA ASN A 107 -24.91 -6.87 -5.77
C ASN A 107 -23.39 -7.08 -5.94
N VAL A 108 -22.84 -7.90 -5.04
CA VAL A 108 -21.81 -8.96 -5.26
C VAL A 108 -20.61 -8.62 -6.17
N ARG A 109 -20.11 -7.39 -6.17
CA ARG A 109 -18.76 -7.11 -6.67
C ARG A 109 -17.86 -6.79 -5.49
N ARG A 110 -17.06 -7.79 -5.10
CA ARG A 110 -16.13 -7.67 -3.97
C ARG A 110 -14.92 -6.86 -4.40
N ALA A 111 -14.94 -5.55 -4.23
CA ALA A 111 -13.71 -4.77 -4.23
C ALA A 111 -13.57 -4.01 -2.92
N SER A 112 -12.32 -3.86 -2.48
CA SER A 112 -11.96 -2.90 -1.45
C SER A 112 -11.55 -1.61 -2.15
N LEU A 113 -12.25 -0.52 -1.81
CA LEU A 113 -11.96 0.81 -2.32
C LEU A 113 -11.34 1.63 -1.20
N LEU A 114 -10.15 2.18 -1.46
CA LEU A 114 -9.36 2.96 -0.52
C LEU A 114 -9.11 4.32 -1.15
N ARG A 115 -9.45 5.40 -0.45
CA ARG A 115 -9.18 6.77 -0.90
C ARG A 115 -8.02 7.35 -0.11
N CYS A 116 -7.05 7.93 -0.80
CA CYS A 116 -5.93 8.61 -0.16
C CYS A 116 -6.41 9.94 0.40
N ALA A 117 -6.68 10.00 1.70
CA ALA A 117 -7.08 11.24 2.35
C ALA A 117 -5.88 12.18 2.57
N PRO A 118 -6.06 13.50 2.45
CA PRO A 118 -5.08 14.43 2.99
C PRO A 118 -4.98 14.22 4.50
N MET A 119 -3.77 13.97 4.99
CA MET A 119 -3.51 14.01 6.42
C MET A 119 -3.10 15.43 6.77
N GLU A 120 -3.93 16.15 7.51
CA GLU A 120 -3.42 17.31 8.23
C GLU A 120 -2.37 16.78 9.21
N ALA A 121 -1.15 17.33 9.13
CA ALA A 121 -0.09 16.99 10.05
C ALA A 121 -0.54 17.39 11.46
N LYS A 122 -1.16 16.45 12.19
CA LYS A 122 -1.29 16.54 13.64
C LYS A 122 0.09 16.25 14.23
N GLU A 123 1.03 17.14 13.98
CA GLU A 123 2.21 17.24 14.79
C GLU A 123 1.77 17.70 16.17
N THR A 124 1.36 16.76 17.02
CA THR A 124 1.48 16.94 18.46
C THR A 124 2.96 16.93 18.80
N TRP A 125 3.63 18.02 18.44
CA TRP A 125 4.90 18.38 19.03
C TRP A 125 4.60 18.75 20.49
N ALA A 126 4.65 17.76 21.37
CA ALA A 126 4.91 18.05 22.77
C ALA A 126 6.39 18.44 22.85
N PRO A 127 6.75 19.61 23.41
CA PRO A 127 8.14 19.90 23.72
C PRO A 127 8.69 18.71 24.51
N ILE A 128 9.85 18.20 24.12
CA ILE A 128 10.56 17.18 24.92
C ILE A 128 10.73 17.80 26.31
N GLN A 129 9.95 17.34 27.27
CA GLN A 129 10.17 17.73 28.65
C GLN A 129 11.54 17.16 29.03
N VAL A 130 12.37 17.99 29.67
CA VAL A 130 13.76 17.65 30.03
C VAL A 130 13.82 16.38 30.90
N ASP A 131 12.69 16.04 31.51
CA ASP A 131 12.43 15.01 32.49
C ASP A 131 11.78 13.76 31.88
N ALA A 132 11.34 13.81 30.61
CA ALA A 132 10.65 12.71 29.97
C ALA A 132 11.65 11.58 29.66
N GLN A 133 11.35 10.37 30.14
CA GLN A 133 12.05 9.16 29.71
C GLN A 133 12.00 9.07 28.19
N GLN A 134 13.12 9.36 27.53
CA GLN A 134 13.18 9.27 26.08
C GLN A 134 12.89 7.83 25.65
N ALA A 135 11.99 7.68 24.69
CA ALA A 135 11.71 6.40 24.07
C ALA A 135 13.01 5.83 23.49
N SER A 136 13.24 4.53 23.67
CA SER A 136 14.53 3.87 23.37
C SER A 136 15.01 4.06 21.93
N TRP A 137 14.10 4.34 20.99
CA TRP A 137 14.42 4.62 19.59
C TRP A 137 15.19 5.93 19.39
N ALA A 138 15.05 6.91 20.28
CA ALA A 138 15.79 8.17 20.20
C ALA A 138 17.30 7.95 20.42
N LYS A 139 17.69 6.96 21.25
CA LYS A 139 19.10 6.57 21.39
C LYS A 139 19.65 5.83 20.18
N THR A 140 18.79 5.20 19.38
CA THR A 140 19.21 4.39 18.23
C THR A 140 19.63 5.26 17.05
N ILE A 141 18.92 6.36 16.77
CA ILE A 141 19.21 7.21 15.60
C ILE A 141 20.50 8.03 15.81
N PHE A 142 20.76 8.49 17.03
CA PHE A 142 21.93 9.34 17.30
C PHE A 142 23.21 8.57 17.65
N ASN A 143 23.15 7.24 17.80
CA ASN A 143 24.35 6.41 18.04
C ASN A 143 25.01 5.93 16.73
N GLU A 144 24.42 6.18 15.56
CA GLU A 144 25.03 5.79 14.27
C GLU A 144 26.16 6.73 13.82
N TYR A 145 26.26 7.92 14.42
CA TYR A 145 27.45 8.77 14.31
C TYR A 145 28.27 8.63 15.58
N GLY A 146 29.13 7.61 15.59
CA GLY A 146 30.01 7.30 16.72
C GLY A 146 30.68 8.55 17.30
N THR A 147 30.52 8.74 18.60
CA THR A 147 31.38 9.64 19.37
C THR A 147 32.79 9.08 19.34
N HIS A 148 33.60 9.54 18.39
CA HIS A 148 35.05 9.45 18.49
C HIS A 148 35.53 10.35 19.63
N GLU A 149 35.36 9.91 20.87
CA GLU A 149 36.18 10.36 21.98
C GLU A 149 37.28 9.32 22.22
N GLU A 150 38.20 9.20 21.26
CA GLU A 150 39.57 8.82 21.58
C GLU A 150 40.44 10.06 21.42
N LYS A 151 40.78 10.70 22.55
CA LYS A 151 42.03 11.44 22.67
C LYS A 151 42.63 11.29 24.08
N LEU A 152 43.85 10.75 24.05
CA LEU A 152 44.96 10.79 25.01
C LEU A 152 44.97 9.74 26.13
#